data_AF-A0A922LCA9-F1
#
_entry.id   AF-A0A922LCA9-F1
#
_cell.length_a   1.000
_cell.length_b   1.000
_cell.length_c   1.000
_cell.angle_alpha   90.00
_cell.angle_beta   90.00
_cell.angle_gamma   90.00
#
_symmetry.space_group_name_H-M   'P 1'
#
loop_
_entity.id
_entity.type
_entity.pdbx_description
1 polymer ?
#
loop_
_entity_poly.entity_id
_entity_poly.type
_entity_poly.pdbx_seq_one_letter_code
_entity_poly.pdbx_strand_id
1 'polypeptide(L)'
;MPPLGKSDHAVLTFDFHITASHEDASVQSRPNVWKANIPDIMHSASLIDWTINPESSIETAWDAFRNSYLKVTTPHIPWTIPKGPKKSPPWFSREVRILLRKKRKMWDRFRLLGTDESKSQYRKARNTCASTLRKSRKLYEEKLVKESIECPKRLYSYINQRTRRKGNIPALWGDSTASSSVEDDFGKAQAFSNYFSNVYTIEAPFPSAYTDPPYIHWIA
;
A
#
# COMPACT_ATOMS: atom_id res chain seq x y z
N MET A 1 38.92 -5.89 -8.26
CA MET A 1 37.69 -5.13 -7.97
C MET A 1 37.91 -3.64 -8.27
N PRO A 2 36.86 -2.83 -8.57
CA PRO A 2 37.05 -1.39 -8.74
C PRO A 2 37.47 -0.72 -7.43
N PRO A 3 38.42 0.23 -7.46
CA PRO A 3 38.80 0.99 -6.27
C PRO A 3 37.67 1.93 -5.83
N LEU A 4 37.52 2.08 -4.51
CA LEU A 4 36.64 3.08 -3.90
C LEU A 4 37.27 4.48 -4.06
N GLY A 5 37.13 5.06 -5.25
CA GLY A 5 37.61 6.41 -5.51
C GLY A 5 39.13 6.48 -5.76
N LYS A 6 39.82 7.35 -5.02
CA LYS A 6 41.26 7.68 -5.18
C LYS A 6 42.13 7.27 -3.97
N SER A 7 41.60 6.51 -3.02
CA SER A 7 42.29 6.24 -1.74
C SER A 7 42.91 4.84 -1.68
N ASP A 8 44.03 4.70 -0.96
CA ASP A 8 44.82 3.47 -0.77
C ASP A 8 44.22 2.49 0.27
N HIS A 9 42.91 2.58 0.52
CA HIS A 9 42.28 1.77 1.56
C HIS A 9 42.11 0.30 1.13
N ALA A 10 42.61 -0.61 1.98
CA ALA A 10 42.32 -2.04 1.91
C ALA A 10 40.81 -2.28 2.09
N VAL A 11 40.22 -3.04 1.17
CA VAL A 11 38.79 -3.36 1.20
C VAL A 11 38.58 -4.57 2.09
N LEU A 12 37.95 -4.36 3.24
CA LEU A 12 37.40 -5.46 4.04
C LEU A 12 36.09 -5.93 3.41
N THR A 13 36.08 -7.15 2.90
CA THR A 13 34.87 -7.84 2.44
C THR A 13 34.39 -8.77 3.54
N PHE A 14 33.14 -8.61 3.96
CA PHE A 14 32.45 -9.51 4.86
C PHE A 14 31.15 -9.95 4.18
N ASP A 15 30.85 -11.24 4.29
CA ASP A 15 29.63 -11.85 3.77
C ASP A 15 28.61 -11.97 4.90
N PHE A 16 27.51 -11.21 4.79
CA PHE A 16 26.37 -11.38 5.66
C PHE A 16 25.37 -12.32 4.99
N HIS A 17 25.14 -13.47 5.61
CA HIS A 17 23.99 -14.32 5.29
C HIS A 17 22.77 -13.77 6.04
N ILE A 18 22.07 -12.84 5.38
CA ILE A 18 20.78 -12.35 5.87
C ILE A 18 19.70 -13.24 5.27
N THR A 19 19.19 -14.18 6.07
CA THR A 19 17.93 -14.86 5.79
C THR A 19 16.79 -13.89 6.06
N ALA A 20 16.58 -12.95 5.14
CA ALA A 20 15.34 -12.21 5.10
C ALA A 20 14.29 -13.16 4.53
N SER A 21 13.38 -13.66 5.38
CA SER A 21 12.09 -14.18 4.94
C SER A 21 11.33 -13.01 4.31
N HIS A 22 11.66 -12.71 3.06
CA HIS A 22 10.72 -12.03 2.20
C HIS A 22 9.60 -13.05 1.95
N GLU A 23 8.64 -13.08 2.86
CA GLU A 23 7.27 -13.38 2.45
C GLU A 23 6.93 -12.29 1.44
N ASP A 24 7.25 -12.56 0.16
CA ASP A 24 6.58 -11.89 -0.93
C ASP A 24 5.12 -12.26 -0.75
N ALA A 25 4.39 -11.43 -0.02
CA ALA A 25 2.96 -11.57 0.17
C ALA A 25 2.39 -11.81 -1.22
N SER A 26 1.91 -13.04 -1.46
CA SER A 26 1.37 -13.39 -2.76
C SER A 26 0.30 -12.35 -3.04
N VAL A 27 0.31 -11.81 -4.26
CA VAL A 27 -0.63 -10.74 -4.57
C VAL A 27 -2.02 -11.35 -4.57
N GLN A 28 -2.69 -11.27 -3.43
CA GLN A 28 -3.97 -11.91 -3.22
C GLN A 28 -4.99 -11.27 -4.16
N SER A 29 -5.74 -12.13 -4.84
CA SER A 29 -6.89 -11.70 -5.62
C SER A 29 -7.86 -10.99 -4.68
N ARG A 30 -8.43 -9.88 -5.13
CA ARG A 30 -9.44 -9.13 -4.36
C ARG A 30 -10.62 -8.74 -5.24
N PRO A 31 -11.84 -8.65 -4.69
CA PRO A 31 -13.00 -8.16 -5.41
C PRO A 31 -12.76 -6.71 -5.86
N ASN A 32 -13.12 -6.39 -7.10
CA ASN A 32 -13.04 -5.02 -7.62
C ASN A 32 -14.43 -4.38 -7.59
N VAL A 33 -14.76 -3.81 -6.44
CA VAL A 33 -16.04 -3.11 -6.19
C VAL A 33 -16.30 -1.98 -7.19
N TRP A 34 -15.24 -1.37 -7.73
CA TRP A 34 -15.36 -0.30 -8.73
C TRP A 34 -15.81 -0.78 -10.11
N LYS A 35 -15.81 -2.10 -10.34
CA LYS A 35 -16.29 -2.74 -11.57
C LYS A 35 -17.51 -3.62 -11.31
N ALA A 36 -18.19 -3.42 -10.17
CA ALA A 36 -19.39 -4.15 -9.84
C ALA A 36 -20.51 -3.84 -10.86
N ASN A 37 -21.24 -4.87 -11.28
CA ASN A 37 -22.48 -4.66 -12.05
C ASN A 37 -23.61 -4.28 -11.09
N ILE A 38 -23.73 -2.99 -10.79
CA ILE A 38 -24.73 -2.46 -9.84
C ILE A 38 -26.16 -2.81 -10.25
N PRO A 39 -26.60 -2.66 -11.53
CA PRO A 39 -27.93 -3.09 -11.95
C PRO A 39 -28.28 -4.54 -11.60
N ASP A 40 -27.38 -5.48 -11.89
CA ASP A 40 -27.64 -6.90 -11.62
C ASP A 40 -27.60 -7.23 -10.13
N ILE A 41 -26.76 -6.52 -9.35
CA ILE A 41 -26.75 -6.58 -7.88
C ILE A 41 -28.10 -6.11 -7.34
N MET A 42 -28.62 -4.98 -7.81
CA MET A 42 -29.91 -4.46 -7.36
C MET A 42 -31.05 -5.42 -7.73
N HIS A 43 -31.04 -5.96 -8.95
CA HIS A 43 -32.02 -6.97 -9.36
C HIS A 43 -31.95 -8.21 -8.47
N SER A 44 -30.75 -8.77 -8.26
CA SER A 44 -30.55 -9.94 -7.42
C SER A 44 -30.92 -9.69 -5.96
N ALA A 45 -30.67 -8.47 -5.45
CA ALA A 45 -31.05 -8.07 -4.10
C ALA A 45 -32.57 -8.02 -3.92
N SER A 46 -33.32 -7.60 -4.95
CA SER A 46 -34.79 -7.54 -4.90
C SER A 46 -35.45 -8.92 -4.82
N LEU A 47 -34.73 -9.99 -5.18
CA LEU A 47 -35.21 -11.37 -5.15
C LEU A 47 -34.92 -12.08 -3.81
N ILE A 48 -34.20 -11.44 -2.90
CA ILE A 48 -33.85 -12.01 -1.60
C ILE A 48 -34.75 -11.43 -0.52
N ASP A 49 -35.21 -12.31 0.36
CA ASP A 49 -35.82 -11.91 1.62
C ASP A 49 -34.72 -11.45 2.59
N TRP A 50 -34.78 -10.16 2.97
CA TRP A 50 -33.85 -9.52 3.89
C TRP A 50 -34.35 -9.54 5.34
N THR A 51 -35.44 -10.24 5.63
CA THR A 51 -35.92 -10.38 6.99
C THR A 51 -34.88 -11.10 7.85
N ILE A 52 -34.54 -10.49 8.97
CA ILE A 52 -33.64 -11.05 9.97
C ILE A 52 -34.49 -11.31 11.21
N ASN A 53 -34.31 -12.48 11.82
CA ASN A 53 -35.04 -12.81 13.04
C ASN A 53 -34.68 -11.81 14.16
N PRO A 54 -35.63 -11.01 14.67
CA PRO A 54 -35.36 -10.03 15.73
C PRO A 54 -34.98 -10.68 17.06
N GLU A 55 -35.30 -11.96 17.27
CA GLU A 55 -34.93 -12.71 18.48
C GLU A 55 -33.53 -13.35 18.38
N SER A 56 -32.86 -13.24 17.23
CA SER A 56 -31.51 -13.78 17.06
C SER A 56 -30.45 -12.93 17.75
N SER A 57 -29.33 -13.55 18.15
CA SER A 57 -28.18 -12.79 18.67
C SER A 57 -27.63 -11.85 17.60
N ILE A 58 -26.93 -10.80 18.02
CA ILE A 58 -26.33 -9.81 17.10
C ILE A 58 -25.39 -10.49 16.10
N GLU A 59 -24.59 -11.45 16.55
CA GLU A 59 -23.67 -12.22 15.71
C GLU A 59 -24.43 -13.05 14.67
N THR A 60 -25.51 -13.71 15.10
CA THR A 60 -26.35 -14.53 14.21
C THR A 60 -27.05 -13.67 13.16
N ALA A 61 -27.62 -12.54 13.59
CA ALA A 61 -28.24 -11.55 12.72
C ALA A 61 -27.23 -10.99 11.70
N TRP A 62 -26.03 -10.66 12.16
CA TRP A 62 -24.95 -10.16 11.31
C TRP A 62 -24.49 -11.19 10.29
N ASP A 63 -24.29 -12.43 10.69
CA ASP A 63 -23.88 -13.50 9.78
C ASP A 63 -24.98 -13.81 8.76
N ALA A 64 -26.25 -13.80 9.16
CA ALA A 64 -27.38 -13.95 8.24
C ALA A 64 -27.38 -12.83 7.18
N PHE A 65 -27.27 -11.58 7.60
CA PHE A 65 -27.16 -10.43 6.69
C PHE A 65 -25.95 -10.56 5.77
N ARG A 66 -24.78 -10.82 6.33
CA ARG A 66 -23.50 -10.92 5.59
C ARG A 66 -23.58 -12.01 4.53
N ASN A 67 -24.15 -13.17 4.85
CA ASN A 67 -24.30 -14.27 3.92
C ASN A 67 -25.24 -13.91 2.77
N SER A 68 -26.38 -13.28 3.05
CA SER A 68 -27.28 -12.75 2.02
C SER A 68 -26.60 -11.70 1.14
N TYR A 69 -25.89 -10.75 1.75
CA TYR A 69 -25.11 -9.74 1.03
C TYR A 69 -24.06 -10.36 0.10
N LEU A 70 -23.26 -11.32 0.61
CA LEU A 70 -22.24 -11.98 -0.19
C LEU A 70 -22.85 -12.81 -1.32
N LYS A 71 -24.01 -13.45 -1.09
CA LYS A 71 -24.73 -14.21 -2.12
C LYS A 71 -25.17 -13.32 -3.29
N VAL A 72 -25.66 -12.11 -3.01
CA VAL A 72 -26.04 -11.12 -4.04
C VAL A 72 -24.81 -10.58 -4.76
N THR A 73 -23.78 -10.21 -4.00
CA THR A 73 -22.70 -9.37 -4.55
C THR A 73 -21.59 -10.16 -5.23
N THR A 74 -21.26 -11.36 -4.73
CA THR A 74 -20.11 -12.14 -5.22
C THR A 74 -20.18 -12.48 -6.72
N PRO A 75 -21.34 -12.87 -7.31
CA PRO A 75 -21.42 -13.17 -8.74
C PRO A 75 -21.17 -11.96 -9.65
N HIS A 76 -21.47 -10.75 -9.14
CA HIS A 76 -21.52 -9.51 -9.93
C HIS A 76 -20.33 -8.58 -9.68
N ILE A 77 -19.43 -8.95 -8.77
CA ILE A 77 -18.19 -8.22 -8.50
C ILE A 77 -17.01 -9.01 -9.09
N PRO A 78 -16.35 -8.52 -10.15
CA PRO A 78 -15.24 -9.22 -10.74
C PRO A 78 -14.03 -9.22 -9.80
N TRP A 79 -13.33 -10.35 -9.75
CA TRP A 79 -12.07 -10.46 -9.02
C TRP A 79 -10.93 -9.84 -9.83
N THR A 80 -10.01 -9.19 -9.13
CA THR A 80 -8.80 -8.61 -9.74
C THR A 80 -7.57 -8.99 -8.95
N ILE A 81 -6.50 -9.28 -9.68
CA ILE A 81 -5.16 -9.43 -9.11
C ILE A 81 -4.51 -8.05 -9.19
N PRO A 82 -4.24 -7.38 -8.05
CA PRO A 82 -3.54 -6.12 -8.05
C PRO A 82 -2.22 -6.25 -8.80
N LYS A 83 -1.85 -5.23 -9.59
CA LYS A 83 -0.49 -5.20 -10.13
C LYS A 83 0.47 -4.99 -8.96
N GLY A 84 1.48 -5.85 -8.87
CA GLY A 84 2.53 -5.70 -7.85
C GLY A 84 3.16 -4.30 -7.90
N PRO A 85 3.75 -3.85 -6.78
CA PRO A 85 4.36 -2.53 -6.72
C PRO A 85 5.42 -2.38 -7.80
N LYS A 86 5.45 -1.22 -8.46
CA LYS A 86 6.49 -0.93 -9.45
C LYS A 86 7.85 -1.02 -8.75
N LYS A 87 8.71 -1.92 -9.22
CA LYS A 87 10.08 -2.12 -8.69
C LYS A 87 11.02 -0.93 -8.94
N SER A 88 10.59 0.08 -9.70
CA SER A 88 11.37 1.27 -10.01
C SER A 88 10.78 2.51 -9.34
N PRO A 89 11.61 3.36 -8.70
CA PRO A 89 11.15 4.63 -8.17
C PRO A 89 10.48 5.51 -9.23
N PRO A 90 9.53 6.38 -8.85
CA PRO A 90 8.83 7.25 -9.81
C PRO A 90 9.74 8.18 -10.62
N TRP A 91 10.88 8.60 -10.04
CA TRP A 91 11.89 9.45 -10.67
C TRP A 91 12.86 8.70 -11.61
N PHE A 92 12.69 7.39 -11.76
CA PHE A 92 13.56 6.54 -12.58
C PHE A 92 13.15 6.59 -14.06
N SER A 93 13.71 7.56 -14.79
CA SER A 93 13.39 7.81 -16.19
C SER A 93 14.03 6.80 -17.16
N ARG A 94 13.55 6.79 -18.42
CA ARG A 94 14.17 6.03 -19.51
C ARG A 94 15.63 6.42 -19.73
N GLU A 95 15.95 7.71 -19.60
CA GLU A 95 17.31 8.23 -19.70
C GLU A 95 18.25 7.61 -18.65
N VAL A 96 17.81 7.59 -17.39
CA VAL A 96 18.57 6.96 -16.29
C VAL A 96 18.83 5.48 -16.60
N ARG A 97 17.83 4.77 -17.15
CA ARG A 97 17.98 3.36 -17.57
C ARG A 97 19.03 3.19 -18.66
N ILE A 98 19.04 4.06 -19.67
CA ILE A 98 20.03 4.04 -20.76
C ILE A 98 21.43 4.30 -20.20
N LEU A 99 21.59 5.29 -19.32
CA LEU A 99 22.88 5.64 -18.72
C LEU A 99 23.41 4.52 -17.80
N LEU A 100 22.55 3.83 -17.07
CA LEU A 100 22.93 2.64 -16.29
C LEU A 100 23.46 1.51 -17.18
N ARG A 101 22.80 1.24 -18.31
CA ARG A 101 23.26 0.26 -19.30
C ARG A 101 24.61 0.68 -19.91
N LYS A 102 24.76 1.96 -20.26
CA LYS A 102 26.03 2.51 -20.78
C LYS A 102 27.16 2.41 -19.76
N LYS A 103 26.91 2.76 -18.49
CA LYS A 103 27.87 2.59 -17.39
C LYS A 103 28.32 1.13 -17.29
N ARG A 104 27.39 0.18 -17.31
CA ARG A 104 27.70 -1.26 -17.24
C ARG A 104 28.54 -1.72 -18.44
N LYS A 105 28.13 -1.36 -19.66
CA LYS A 105 28.89 -1.66 -20.88
C LYS A 105 30.33 -1.14 -20.83
N MET A 106 30.53 0.09 -20.36
CA MET A 106 31.87 0.67 -20.24
C MET A 106 32.70 0.01 -19.12
N TRP A 107 32.05 -0.42 -18.04
CA TRP A 107 32.70 -1.20 -16.99
C TRP A 107 33.18 -2.55 -17.52
N ASP A 108 32.33 -3.27 -18.25
CA ASP A 108 32.69 -4.57 -18.83
C ASP A 108 33.82 -4.41 -19.86
N ARG A 109 33.79 -3.34 -20.68
CA ARG A 109 34.89 -3.01 -21.59
C ARG A 109 36.20 -2.72 -20.87
N PHE A 110 36.17 -1.96 -19.77
CA PHE A 110 37.35 -1.70 -18.96
C PHE A 110 37.90 -2.98 -18.33
N ARG A 111 37.03 -3.89 -17.86
CA ARG A 111 37.45 -5.20 -17.32
C ARG A 111 38.13 -6.08 -18.36
N LEU A 112 37.72 -5.99 -19.63
CA LEU A 112 38.30 -6.78 -20.72
C LEU A 112 39.62 -6.19 -21.21
N LEU A 113 39.69 -4.87 -21.42
CA LEU A 113 40.85 -4.23 -22.04
C LEU A 113 41.93 -3.80 -21.04
N GLY A 114 41.54 -3.43 -19.82
CA GLY A 114 42.46 -2.95 -18.78
C GLY A 114 43.12 -1.59 -19.05
N THR A 115 42.88 -0.95 -20.20
CA THR A 115 43.58 0.29 -20.61
C THR A 115 43.09 1.54 -19.88
N ASP A 116 43.94 2.57 -19.82
CA ASP A 116 43.58 3.86 -19.21
C ASP A 116 42.50 4.61 -19.99
N GLU A 117 42.44 4.46 -21.32
CA GLU A 117 41.36 5.01 -22.15
C GLU A 117 40.02 4.39 -21.77
N SER A 118 39.96 3.06 -21.63
CA SER A 118 38.74 2.35 -21.25
C SER A 118 38.31 2.71 -19.82
N LYS A 119 39.27 2.89 -18.91
CA LYS A 119 39.04 3.41 -17.55
C LYS A 119 38.48 4.83 -17.57
N SER A 120 39.01 5.72 -18.41
CA SER A 120 38.53 7.10 -18.58
C SER A 120 37.11 7.14 -19.14
N GLN A 121 36.80 6.32 -20.15
CA GLN A 121 35.44 6.18 -20.70
C GLN A 121 34.44 5.70 -19.65
N TYR A 122 34.82 4.70 -18.83
CA TYR A 122 34.01 4.26 -17.71
C TYR A 122 33.76 5.38 -16.68
N ARG A 123 34.80 6.14 -16.29
CA ARG A 123 34.64 7.29 -15.37
C ARG A 123 33.65 8.32 -15.92
N LYS A 124 33.76 8.69 -17.20
CA LYS A 124 32.82 9.61 -17.87
C LYS A 124 31.38 9.08 -17.82
N ALA A 125 31.17 7.82 -18.16
CA ALA A 125 29.84 7.19 -18.12
C ALA A 125 29.28 7.11 -16.69
N ARG A 126 30.11 6.76 -15.70
CA ARG A 126 29.75 6.73 -14.27
C ARG A 126 29.32 8.11 -13.78
N ASN A 127 30.11 9.15 -14.06
CA ASN A 127 29.83 10.51 -13.59
C ASN A 127 28.55 11.07 -14.22
N THR A 128 28.36 10.84 -15.52
CA THR A 128 27.14 11.24 -16.24
C THR A 128 25.91 10.54 -15.65
N CYS A 129 26.00 9.22 -15.43
CA CYS A 129 24.93 8.44 -14.80
C CYS A 129 24.61 8.96 -13.39
N ALA A 130 25.63 9.21 -12.56
CA ALA A 130 25.44 9.68 -11.19
C ALA A 130 24.84 11.09 -11.13
N SER A 131 25.29 12.00 -12.00
CA SER A 131 24.75 13.35 -12.10
C SER A 131 23.27 13.33 -12.51
N THR A 132 22.94 12.56 -13.54
CA THR A 132 21.57 12.44 -14.06
C THR A 132 20.62 11.81 -13.04
N LEU A 133 21.08 10.81 -12.30
CA LEU A 133 20.32 10.17 -11.22
C LEU A 133 19.98 11.16 -10.10
N ARG A 134 20.96 11.98 -9.68
CA ARG A 134 20.75 13.03 -8.67
C ARG A 134 19.78 14.10 -9.18
N LYS A 135 19.95 14.54 -10.43
CA LYS A 135 19.08 15.53 -11.06
C LYS A 135 17.63 15.02 -11.18
N SER A 136 17.44 13.79 -11.67
CA SER A 136 16.09 13.24 -11.85
C SER A 136 15.35 13.07 -10.52
N ARG A 137 16.06 12.64 -9.47
CA ARG A 137 15.49 12.56 -8.12
C ARG A 137 15.13 13.94 -7.58
N LYS A 138 16.05 14.90 -7.65
CA LYS A 138 15.83 16.27 -7.16
C LYS A 138 14.60 16.91 -7.82
N LEU A 139 14.50 16.84 -9.14
CA LEU A 139 13.36 17.39 -9.88
C LEU A 139 12.02 16.77 -9.47
N TYR A 140 12.01 15.46 -9.20
CA TYR A 140 10.82 14.78 -8.71
C TYR A 140 10.45 15.20 -7.29
N GLU A 141 11.42 15.30 -6.38
CA GLU A 141 11.20 15.74 -5.00
C GLU A 141 10.71 17.21 -4.96
N GLU A 142 11.30 18.10 -5.76
CA GLU A 142 10.82 19.48 -5.91
C GLU A 142 9.39 19.54 -6.43
N LYS A 143 9.07 18.75 -7.46
CA LYS A 143 7.70 18.64 -7.97
C LYS A 143 6.74 18.14 -6.89
N LEU A 144 7.15 17.13 -6.13
CA LEU A 144 6.33 16.54 -5.08
C LEU A 144 6.02 17.53 -3.95
N VAL A 145 7.00 18.35 -3.57
CA VAL A 145 6.81 19.42 -2.57
C VAL A 145 5.90 20.53 -3.08
N LYS A 146 6.00 20.89 -4.37
CA LYS A 146 5.06 21.87 -4.96
C LYS A 146 3.63 21.34 -4.98
N GLU A 147 3.44 20.10 -5.40
CA GLU A 147 2.14 19.43 -5.47
C GLU A 147 1.57 19.08 -4.08
N SER A 148 2.37 19.13 -3.01
CA SER A 148 1.89 18.76 -1.67
C SER A 148 0.93 19.78 -1.08
N ILE A 149 0.89 21.00 -1.60
CA ILE A 149 -0.09 22.02 -1.21
C ILE A 149 -1.51 21.53 -1.56
N GLU A 150 -1.70 20.97 -2.76
CA GLU A 150 -2.98 20.42 -3.21
C GLU A 150 -3.18 18.98 -2.74
N CYS A 151 -2.11 18.18 -2.73
CA CYS A 151 -2.15 16.73 -2.49
C CYS A 151 -1.10 16.27 -1.45
N PRO A 152 -1.27 16.61 -0.16
CA PRO A 152 -0.28 16.30 0.88
C PRO A 152 -0.05 14.79 1.06
N LYS A 153 -1.06 13.96 0.78
CA LYS A 153 -0.97 12.49 0.84
C LYS A 153 0.16 11.91 -0.02
N ARG A 154 0.49 12.52 -1.15
CA ARG A 154 1.56 12.04 -2.05
C ARG A 154 2.95 12.22 -1.44
N LEU A 155 3.16 13.33 -0.71
CA LEU A 155 4.39 13.59 0.01
C LEU A 155 4.56 12.61 1.17
N TYR A 156 3.52 12.42 1.99
CA TYR A 156 3.56 11.45 3.09
C TYR A 156 3.79 10.03 2.60
N SER A 157 3.15 9.63 1.49
CA SER A 157 3.38 8.34 0.85
C SER A 157 4.86 8.14 0.46
N TYR A 158 5.49 9.16 -0.15
CA TYR A 158 6.92 9.12 -0.50
C TYR A 158 7.83 9.04 0.72
N ILE A 159 7.53 9.82 1.78
CA ILE A 159 8.28 9.80 3.03
C ILE A 159 8.19 8.42 3.68
N ASN A 160 6.98 7.88 3.84
CA ASN A 160 6.73 6.57 4.45
C ASN A 160 7.42 5.44 3.69
N GLN A 161 7.42 5.49 2.35
CA GLN A 161 8.16 4.54 1.52
C GLN A 161 9.67 4.59 1.78
N ARG A 162 10.22 5.78 2.02
CA ARG A 162 11.66 5.99 2.21
C ARG A 162 12.12 5.70 3.64
N THR A 163 11.32 6.02 4.65
CA THR A 163 11.64 5.78 6.06
C THR A 163 11.43 4.33 6.48
N ARG A 164 10.88 3.47 5.62
CA ARG A 164 10.58 2.05 5.88
C ARG A 164 9.76 1.81 7.15
N ARG A 165 9.08 2.84 7.66
CA ARG A 165 8.16 2.70 8.79
C ARG A 165 6.88 2.06 8.25
N LYS A 166 6.80 0.73 8.31
CA LYS A 166 5.51 0.06 8.32
C LYS A 166 4.93 0.30 9.70
N GLY A 167 4.03 1.27 9.82
CA GLY A 167 3.29 1.49 11.04
C GLY A 167 2.30 0.34 11.20
N ASN A 168 2.71 -0.75 11.83
CA ASN A 168 1.73 -1.57 12.53
C ASN A 168 1.22 -0.75 13.70
N ILE A 169 -0.03 -0.95 14.09
CA ILE A 169 -0.56 -0.36 15.32
C ILE A 169 0.41 -0.77 16.44
N PRO A 170 1.03 0.20 17.15
CA PRO A 170 1.91 -0.11 18.27
C PRO A 170 1.21 -1.03 19.25
N ALA A 171 1.98 -1.83 19.98
CA ALA A 171 1.38 -2.68 20.98
C ALA A 171 0.59 -1.83 21.99
N LEU A 172 -0.62 -2.29 22.30
CA LEU A 172 -1.48 -1.58 23.24
C LEU A 172 -1.15 -2.07 24.64
N TRP A 173 -1.15 -1.15 25.60
CA TRP A 173 -1.19 -1.54 26.99
C TRP A 173 -2.55 -2.18 27.26
N GLY A 174 -2.56 -3.35 27.89
CA GLY A 174 -3.80 -3.92 28.43
C GLY A 174 -4.44 -2.97 29.45
N ASP A 175 -5.65 -3.30 29.89
CA ASP A 175 -6.32 -2.57 30.97
C ASP A 175 -5.37 -2.37 32.16
N SER A 176 -5.63 -1.34 32.97
CA SER A 176 -4.74 -0.76 34.00
C SER A 176 -4.15 -1.75 35.03
N THR A 177 -4.57 -3.02 35.02
CA THR A 177 -4.15 -4.12 35.88
C THR A 177 -3.25 -5.15 35.18
N ALA A 178 -3.12 -5.13 33.86
CA ALA A 178 -2.32 -6.08 33.09
C ALA A 178 -0.97 -5.46 32.67
N SER A 179 0.13 -5.93 33.28
CA SER A 179 1.51 -5.58 32.89
C SER A 179 1.94 -6.18 31.53
N SER A 180 1.01 -6.69 30.72
CA SER A 180 1.29 -7.33 29.44
C SER A 180 0.87 -6.44 28.26
N SER A 181 1.78 -6.35 27.30
CA SER A 181 1.60 -5.67 26.03
C SER A 181 0.81 -6.54 25.07
N VAL A 182 -0.25 -5.99 24.47
CA VAL A 182 -1.08 -6.69 23.47
C VAL A 182 -0.50 -6.44 22.08
N GLU A 183 0.18 -7.46 21.55
CA GLU A 183 0.84 -7.39 20.23
C GLU A 183 -0.02 -7.97 19.09
N ASP A 184 -0.91 -8.91 19.40
CA ASP A 184 -1.77 -9.59 18.43
C ASP A 184 -2.93 -8.72 17.92
N ASP A 185 -3.32 -8.93 16.66
CA ASP A 185 -4.34 -8.12 15.97
C ASP A 185 -5.74 -8.33 16.58
N PHE A 186 -6.09 -9.55 17.01
CA PHE A 186 -7.37 -9.82 17.65
C PHE A 186 -7.45 -9.16 19.02
N GLY A 187 -6.39 -9.29 19.82
CA GLY A 187 -6.32 -8.63 21.13
C GLY A 187 -6.44 -7.12 21.03
N LYS A 188 -5.79 -6.50 20.02
CA LYS A 188 -5.92 -5.07 19.75
C LYS A 188 -7.34 -4.67 19.37
N ALA A 189 -7.99 -5.44 18.50
CA ALA A 189 -9.38 -5.18 18.10
C ALA A 189 -10.34 -5.26 19.30
N GLN A 190 -10.15 -6.24 20.18
CA GLN A 190 -10.94 -6.41 21.39
C GLN A 190 -10.74 -5.25 22.37
N ALA A 191 -9.49 -4.82 22.59
CA ALA A 191 -9.19 -3.68 23.45
C ALA A 191 -9.89 -2.39 22.96
N PHE A 192 -9.85 -2.13 21.65
CA PHE A 192 -10.60 -1.02 21.07
C PHE A 192 -12.11 -1.19 21.24
N SER A 193 -12.65 -2.38 20.96
CA SER A 193 -14.08 -2.67 21.13
C SER A 193 -14.56 -2.39 22.56
N ASN A 194 -13.80 -2.84 23.56
CA ASN A 194 -14.12 -2.60 24.97
C ASN A 194 -14.09 -1.12 25.31
N TYR A 195 -13.05 -0.40 24.87
CA TYR A 195 -12.94 1.03 25.08
C TYR A 195 -14.13 1.79 24.48
N PHE A 196 -14.45 1.54 23.20
CA PHE A 196 -15.57 2.22 22.52
C PHE A 196 -16.93 1.86 23.12
N SER A 197 -17.11 0.64 23.62
CA SER A 197 -18.31 0.24 24.34
C SER A 197 -18.49 1.03 25.64
N ASN A 198 -17.38 1.32 26.34
CA ASN A 198 -17.40 2.08 27.60
C ASN A 198 -17.66 3.58 27.41
N VAL A 199 -17.29 4.16 26.27
CA VAL A 199 -17.47 5.60 25.99
C VAL A 199 -18.69 5.91 25.11
N TYR A 200 -19.37 4.90 24.58
CA TYR A 200 -20.57 5.07 23.78
C TYR A 200 -21.75 5.52 24.67
N THR A 201 -22.41 6.59 24.25
CA THR A 201 -23.68 7.06 24.82
C THR A 201 -24.86 6.35 24.18
N ILE A 202 -25.78 5.84 25.00
CA ILE A 202 -27.05 5.26 24.53
C ILE A 202 -27.91 6.40 23.96
N GLU A 203 -28.03 6.45 22.64
CA GLU A 203 -28.94 7.39 21.98
C GLU A 203 -30.40 6.90 22.10
N ALA A 204 -31.34 7.84 22.14
CA ALA A 204 -32.75 7.52 22.11
C ALA A 204 -33.10 6.78 20.80
N PRO A 205 -34.11 5.89 20.80
CA PRO A 205 -34.53 5.17 19.60
C PRO A 205 -34.78 6.16 18.45
N PHE A 206 -34.29 5.83 17.26
CA PHE A 206 -34.61 6.61 16.07
C PHE A 206 -36.14 6.69 15.92
N PRO A 207 -36.72 7.89 15.72
CA PRO A 207 -38.14 8.00 15.42
C PRO A 207 -38.44 7.14 14.18
N SER A 208 -39.51 6.35 14.23
CA SER A 208 -39.80 5.38 13.18
C SER A 208 -39.88 6.09 11.83
N ALA A 209 -39.11 5.59 10.86
CA ALA A 209 -39.17 6.06 9.48
C ALA A 209 -40.42 5.49 8.79
N TYR A 210 -41.60 5.80 9.33
CA TYR A 210 -42.86 5.76 8.60
C TYR A 210 -43.32 7.20 8.38
N THR A 211 -42.56 7.92 7.59
CA THR A 211 -43.12 9.03 6.82
C THR A 211 -42.90 8.66 5.36
N ASP A 212 -43.98 8.62 4.60
CA ASP A 212 -43.97 8.30 3.18
C ASP A 212 -42.83 9.05 2.48
N PRO A 213 -42.07 8.40 1.59
CA PRO A 213 -41.06 9.11 0.82
C PRO A 213 -41.75 10.26 0.07
N PRO A 214 -41.23 11.50 0.14
CA PRO A 214 -41.84 12.61 -0.57
C PRO A 214 -41.88 12.26 -2.06
N TYR A 215 -43.08 12.33 -2.64
CA TYR A 215 -43.31 12.19 -4.07
C TYR A 215 -42.39 13.16 -4.83
N ILE A 216 -41.30 12.66 -5.38
CA ILE A 216 -40.46 13.42 -6.31
C ILE A 216 -41.17 13.34 -7.67
N HIS A 217 -41.96 14.38 -7.97
CA HIS A 217 -42.37 14.65 -9.35
C HIS A 217 -41.13 15.03 -10.15
N TRP A 218 -40.68 14.13 -11.03
CA TRP A 218 -39.75 14.47 -12.09
C TRP A 218 -40.49 15.38 -13.08
N ILE A 219 -40.17 16.67 -13.07
CA ILE A 219 -40.59 17.59 -14.13
C ILE A 219 -39.73 17.25 -15.36
N ALA A 220 -40.42 16.98 -16.46
CA ALA A 220 -39.87 16.70 -17.79
C ALA A 220 -39.14 17.92 -18.39
#